data_AF-A0A5B8VHB8-F1
#
_entry.id   AF-A0A5B8VHB8-F1
#
_cell.length_a   1.000
_cell.length_b   1.000
_cell.length_c   1.000
_cell.angle_alpha   90.00
_cell.angle_beta   90.00
_cell.angle_gamma   90.00
#
_symmetry.space_group_name_H-M   'P 1'
#
loop_
_entity.id
_entity.type
_entity.pdbx_description
1 polymer ?
#
loop_
_entity_poly.entity_id
_entity_poly.type
_entity_poly.pdbx_seq_one_letter_code
_entity_poly.pdbx_strand_id
1 'polypeptide(L)'
;MKPFYQCKQTSFTKPRDQIKVVVLQNYRWDNAVHELQPAFMRGTTYEYNSERDLLFAAGKEFRWADLKSFRFQSDRVAGVSVSDGKPAGYDVLLKTDPSRNESQYMPYVDYDGFYQIASTENIQVAYQGDYGLVRFSYKTATGQPYSGRDLYVLGQFNQYRKDDNSRLVYNPAKGLYEKTLLLKQGYYSYLYGTAESTNQPSKTDLTEGNYWETENKYTILVYYQSYTDRAPELVACTTVSSR
;
A
#
# COMPACT_ATOMS: atom_id res chain seq x y z
N MET A 1 -22.29 -5.38 -16.32
CA MET A 1 -21.74 -6.62 -16.91
C MET A 1 -21.49 -7.57 -15.75
N LYS A 2 -22.27 -8.65 -15.62
CA LYS A 2 -22.23 -9.56 -14.46
C LYS A 2 -21.17 -10.65 -14.68
N PRO A 3 -20.30 -10.95 -13.70
CA PRO A 3 -19.74 -12.28 -13.57
C PRO A 3 -20.32 -12.93 -12.31
N PHE A 4 -21.40 -13.71 -12.50
CA PHE A 4 -21.79 -14.70 -11.50
C PHE A 4 -20.91 -15.92 -11.72
N TYR A 5 -19.87 -16.08 -10.89
CA TYR A 5 -19.16 -17.36 -10.80
C TYR A 5 -20.00 -18.30 -9.94
N GLN A 6 -20.51 -19.37 -10.54
CA GLN A 6 -21.13 -20.46 -9.79
C GLN A 6 -20.05 -21.17 -8.98
N CYS A 7 -20.02 -20.88 -7.68
CA CYS A 7 -19.35 -21.73 -6.71
C CYS A 7 -19.96 -23.14 -6.81
N LYS A 8 -19.10 -24.17 -6.88
CA LYS A 8 -19.46 -25.59 -6.88
C LYS A 8 -20.58 -25.82 -5.86
N GLN A 9 -21.75 -26.30 -6.30
CA GLN A 9 -22.91 -26.57 -5.43
C GLN A 9 -22.49 -27.46 -4.27
N THR A 10 -22.12 -26.84 -3.16
CA THR A 10 -21.75 -27.49 -1.92
C THR A 10 -22.84 -27.10 -0.95
N SER A 11 -23.59 -28.08 -0.48
CA SER A 11 -24.59 -27.90 0.56
C SER A 11 -23.85 -27.49 1.84
N PHE A 12 -23.89 -26.20 2.17
CA PHE A 12 -23.25 -25.66 3.36
C PHE A 12 -24.13 -25.95 4.58
N THR A 13 -23.65 -26.80 5.49
CA THR A 13 -24.43 -27.20 6.67
C THR A 13 -24.48 -26.07 7.72
N LYS A 14 -23.38 -25.33 7.88
CA LYS A 14 -23.31 -24.12 8.70
C LYS A 14 -22.41 -23.06 8.02
N PRO A 15 -22.97 -22.26 7.11
CA PRO A 15 -22.19 -21.32 6.30
C PRO A 15 -21.35 -20.32 7.09
N ARG A 16 -21.83 -19.89 8.27
CA ARG A 16 -21.12 -18.94 9.15
C ARG A 16 -19.76 -19.44 9.65
N ASP A 17 -19.64 -20.75 9.84
CA ASP A 17 -18.42 -21.37 10.35
C ASP A 17 -17.52 -21.83 9.21
N GLN A 18 -18.12 -22.14 8.05
CA GLN A 18 -17.45 -22.76 6.91
C GLN A 18 -16.95 -21.75 5.87
N ILE A 19 -17.58 -20.58 5.75
CA ILE A 19 -17.21 -19.55 4.79
C ILE A 19 -16.54 -18.40 5.53
N LYS A 20 -15.34 -18.01 5.07
CA LYS A 20 -14.62 -16.84 5.57
C LYS A 20 -14.34 -15.90 4.41
N VAL A 21 -14.69 -14.63 4.56
CA VAL A 21 -14.42 -13.60 3.56
C VAL A 21 -13.37 -12.64 4.09
N VAL A 22 -12.38 -12.36 3.25
CA VAL A 22 -11.35 -11.35 3.49
C VAL A 22 -11.40 -10.34 2.35
N VAL A 23 -11.41 -9.05 2.68
CA VAL A 23 -11.40 -7.97 1.70
C VAL A 23 -10.15 -7.13 1.88
N LEU A 24 -9.38 -6.99 0.80
CA LEU A 24 -8.12 -6.25 0.74
C LEU A 24 -8.32 -4.98 -0.08
N GLN A 25 -7.89 -3.83 0.44
CA GLN A 25 -7.79 -2.59 -0.34
C GLN A 25 -6.39 -2.50 -0.94
N ASN A 26 -6.26 -2.36 -2.26
CA ASN A 26 -5.00 -2.23 -3.00
C ASN A 26 -3.98 -3.33 -2.64
N TYR A 27 -4.46 -4.57 -2.46
CA TYR A 27 -3.66 -5.72 -2.02
C TYR A 27 -2.91 -5.52 -0.69
N ARG A 28 -3.38 -4.61 0.16
CA ARG A 28 -2.85 -4.38 1.49
C ARG A 28 -3.43 -5.37 2.49
N TRP A 29 -2.53 -6.09 3.15
CA TRP A 29 -2.87 -6.99 4.24
C TRP A 29 -2.91 -6.28 5.60
N ASP A 30 -2.26 -5.12 5.72
CA ASP A 30 -2.16 -4.38 6.98
C ASP A 30 -3.50 -3.74 7.42
N ASN A 31 -4.40 -3.49 6.48
CA ASN A 31 -5.74 -2.95 6.72
C ASN A 31 -6.85 -3.87 6.16
N ALA A 32 -6.55 -5.16 5.98
CA ALA A 32 -7.51 -6.15 5.52
C ALA A 32 -8.68 -6.26 6.49
N VAL A 33 -9.90 -6.32 5.95
CA VAL A 33 -11.08 -6.63 6.75
C VAL A 33 -11.34 -8.14 6.66
N HIS A 34 -11.42 -8.78 7.81
CA HIS A 34 -11.65 -10.22 7.97
C HIS A 34 -12.78 -10.49 8.96
N GLU A 35 -13.12 -11.77 9.18
CA GLU A 35 -14.15 -12.21 10.14
C GLU A 35 -15.57 -11.67 9.85
N LEU A 36 -15.81 -11.36 8.57
CA LEU A 36 -17.10 -10.90 8.09
C LEU A 36 -18.16 -12.00 8.22
N GLN A 37 -19.34 -11.62 8.71
CA GLN A 37 -20.50 -12.49 8.79
C GLN A 37 -21.57 -12.00 7.80
N PRO A 38 -22.22 -12.90 7.04
CA PRO A 38 -23.27 -12.47 6.13
C PRO A 38 -24.49 -11.98 6.93
N ALA A 39 -25.02 -10.82 6.51
CA ALA A 39 -26.22 -10.22 7.08
C ALA A 39 -27.47 -11.02 6.71
N PHE A 40 -27.54 -11.50 5.46
CA PHE A 40 -28.63 -12.34 4.98
C PHE A 40 -28.10 -13.58 4.26
N MET A 41 -28.79 -14.70 4.47
CA MET A 41 -28.52 -15.95 3.76
C MET A 41 -29.81 -16.40 3.09
N ARG A 42 -29.77 -16.51 1.75
CA ARG A 42 -30.92 -16.90 0.93
C ARG A 42 -30.51 -18.08 0.05
N GLY A 43 -30.79 -19.30 0.53
CA GLY A 43 -30.36 -20.53 -0.15
C GLY A 43 -28.84 -20.59 -0.28
N THR A 44 -28.33 -20.47 -1.50
CA THR A 44 -26.89 -20.47 -1.81
C THR A 44 -26.29 -19.07 -1.95
N THR A 45 -27.05 -18.02 -1.67
CA THR A 45 -26.61 -16.63 -1.75
C THR A 45 -26.35 -16.07 -0.35
N TYR A 46 -25.17 -15.48 -0.16
CA TYR A 46 -24.73 -14.85 1.09
C TYR A 46 -24.50 -13.36 0.84
N GLU A 47 -25.27 -12.51 1.53
CA GLU A 47 -25.22 -11.06 1.38
C GLU A 47 -24.50 -10.46 2.59
N TYR A 48 -23.46 -9.66 2.34
CA TYR A 48 -22.66 -8.98 3.36
C TYR A 48 -23.04 -7.49 3.41
N ASN A 49 -23.01 -6.88 4.60
CA ASN A 49 -23.35 -5.48 4.76
C ASN A 49 -22.13 -4.59 4.43
N SER A 50 -22.17 -3.94 3.26
CA SER A 50 -21.10 -3.06 2.82
C SER A 50 -21.03 -1.73 3.57
N GLU A 51 -22.14 -1.24 4.12
CA GLU A 51 -22.22 0.08 4.75
C GLU A 51 -21.68 0.10 6.19
N ARG A 52 -21.59 -1.08 6.82
CA ARG A 52 -21.12 -1.20 8.20
C ARG A 52 -19.81 -1.97 8.31
N ASP A 53 -19.73 -3.12 7.64
CA ASP A 53 -18.66 -4.08 7.88
C ASP A 53 -17.51 -3.93 6.86
N LEU A 54 -17.77 -3.34 5.68
CA LEU A 54 -16.78 -3.12 4.61
C LEU A 54 -16.44 -1.63 4.43
N LEU A 55 -16.19 -0.94 5.53
CA LEU A 55 -15.78 0.45 5.52
C LEU A 55 -14.25 0.57 5.46
N PHE A 56 -13.76 1.16 4.37
CA PHE A 56 -12.35 1.47 4.17
C PHE A 56 -12.15 2.98 4.11
N ALA A 57 -11.01 3.45 4.63
CA ALA A 57 -10.57 4.81 4.35
C ALA A 57 -10.18 4.88 2.86
N ALA A 58 -10.79 5.80 2.11
CA ALA A 58 -10.54 5.94 0.68
C ALA A 58 -9.09 6.39 0.38
N GLY A 59 -8.48 7.14 1.30
CA GLY A 59 -7.09 7.56 1.17
C GLY A 59 -6.89 8.58 0.05
N LYS A 60 -5.76 8.49 -0.65
CA LYS A 60 -5.42 9.31 -1.83
C LYS A 60 -4.48 8.51 -2.72
N GLU A 61 -4.42 8.86 -4.00
CA GLU A 61 -3.50 8.26 -4.98
C GLU A 61 -2.06 8.20 -4.43
N PHE A 62 -1.39 7.08 -4.64
CA PHE A 62 -0.02 6.83 -4.18
C PHE A 62 0.94 7.81 -4.84
N ARG A 63 1.98 8.21 -4.10
CA ARG A 63 3.12 8.93 -4.69
C ARG A 63 3.97 7.93 -5.47
N TRP A 64 4.78 8.41 -6.38
CA TRP A 64 5.72 7.58 -7.12
C TRP A 64 7.16 8.02 -6.92
N ALA A 65 8.09 7.08 -7.08
CA ALA A 65 9.50 7.35 -7.28
C ALA A 65 9.93 6.59 -8.53
N ASP A 66 10.24 7.33 -9.59
CA ASP A 66 10.78 6.75 -10.81
C ASP A 66 12.30 6.68 -10.72
N LEU A 67 12.78 5.48 -10.40
CA LEU A 67 14.18 5.13 -10.20
C LEU A 67 14.66 4.15 -11.27
N LYS A 68 14.01 4.14 -12.44
CA LYS A 68 14.39 3.27 -13.56
C LYS A 68 15.78 3.59 -14.12
N SER A 69 16.34 4.76 -13.83
CA SER A 69 17.75 5.08 -14.07
C SER A 69 18.28 5.95 -12.95
N PHE A 70 19.57 5.81 -12.67
CA PHE A 70 20.31 6.71 -11.78
C PHE A 70 21.16 7.73 -12.54
N ARG A 71 21.12 7.70 -13.88
CA ARG A 71 21.89 8.61 -14.73
C ARG A 71 21.21 9.95 -14.98
N PHE A 72 19.88 9.99 -14.81
CA PHE A 72 19.09 11.20 -14.98
C PHE A 72 18.15 11.41 -13.79
N GLN A 73 17.77 12.67 -13.59
CA GLN A 73 16.81 13.06 -12.57
C GLN A 73 15.40 12.95 -13.17
N SER A 74 14.62 11.99 -12.69
CA SER A 74 13.19 11.90 -13.00
C SER A 74 12.41 12.98 -12.25
N ASP A 75 11.11 13.12 -12.55
CA ASP A 75 10.27 14.21 -12.01
C ASP A 75 10.38 14.38 -10.48
N ARG A 76 10.44 13.30 -9.70
CA ARG A 76 10.46 13.36 -8.23
C ARG A 76 11.85 13.19 -7.62
N VAL A 77 12.88 13.09 -8.45
CA VAL A 77 14.29 13.05 -8.02
C VAL A 77 14.84 14.47 -8.04
N ALA A 78 15.23 14.97 -6.86
CA ALA A 78 15.85 16.28 -6.71
C ALA A 78 17.34 16.26 -7.07
N GLY A 79 18.00 15.12 -6.93
CA GLY A 79 19.40 14.96 -7.26
C GLY A 79 19.85 13.51 -7.19
N VAL A 80 20.86 13.18 -8.00
CA VAL A 80 21.58 11.90 -7.90
C VAL A 80 23.06 12.23 -7.81
N SER A 81 23.75 11.61 -6.87
CA SER A 81 25.19 11.72 -6.71
C SER A 81 25.81 10.33 -6.64
N VAL A 82 27.01 10.18 -7.19
CA VAL A 82 27.79 8.97 -7.05
C VAL A 82 28.57 9.09 -5.74
N SER A 83 28.37 8.15 -4.83
CA SER A 83 29.11 8.12 -3.57
C SER A 83 30.25 7.12 -3.69
N ASP A 84 31.45 7.60 -4.00
CA ASP A 84 32.67 6.77 -3.94
C ASP A 84 32.84 6.24 -2.51
N GLY A 85 32.77 4.92 -2.34
CA GLY A 85 32.99 4.23 -1.05
C GLY A 85 31.74 3.85 -0.25
N LYS A 86 30.52 4.08 -0.75
CA LYS A 86 29.29 3.47 -0.18
C LYS A 86 28.94 2.16 -0.89
N PRO A 87 28.31 1.19 -0.20
CA PRO A 87 27.97 -0.11 -0.79
C PRO A 87 26.98 -0.03 -1.96
N ALA A 88 26.22 1.07 -2.08
CA ALA A 88 25.40 1.39 -3.25
C ALA A 88 26.02 2.61 -3.92
N GLY A 89 26.51 2.47 -5.16
CA GLY A 89 27.26 3.51 -5.86
C GLY A 89 26.48 4.82 -6.11
N TYR A 90 25.16 4.83 -5.86
CA TYR A 90 24.28 5.98 -6.07
C TYR A 90 23.59 6.43 -4.78
N ASP A 91 23.56 7.73 -4.54
CA ASP A 91 22.80 8.42 -3.50
C ASP A 91 21.76 9.30 -4.19
N VAL A 92 20.49 8.93 -4.04
CA VAL A 92 19.35 9.53 -4.73
C VAL A 92 18.54 10.34 -3.73
N LEU A 93 18.46 11.65 -3.94
CA LEU A 93 17.64 12.55 -3.14
C LEU A 93 16.29 12.73 -3.83
N LEU A 94 15.20 12.35 -3.17
CA LEU A 94 13.86 12.68 -3.64
C LEU A 94 13.48 14.11 -3.26
N LYS A 95 12.59 14.71 -4.05
CA LYS A 95 11.96 16.00 -3.70
C LYS A 95 11.23 15.85 -2.36
N THR A 96 11.27 16.90 -1.55
CA THR A 96 10.57 16.88 -0.25
C THR A 96 9.07 16.85 -0.45
N ASP A 97 8.42 15.86 0.15
CA ASP A 97 7.00 15.64 0.09
C ASP A 97 6.24 16.48 1.12
N PRO A 98 5.36 17.40 0.71
CA PRO A 98 4.47 18.07 1.65
C PRO A 98 3.30 17.16 2.03
N SER A 99 2.70 17.44 3.19
CA SER A 99 1.37 16.93 3.54
C SER A 99 0.34 17.27 2.47
N ARG A 100 -0.52 16.31 2.13
CA ARG A 100 -1.60 16.45 1.14
C ARG A 100 -3.00 16.42 1.76
N ASN A 101 -3.10 16.34 3.10
CA ASN A 101 -4.36 16.25 3.84
C ASN A 101 -5.32 17.45 3.62
N GLU A 102 -4.77 18.65 3.38
CA GLU A 102 -5.54 19.87 3.12
C GLU A 102 -5.52 20.30 1.64
N SER A 103 -4.83 19.54 0.77
CA SER A 103 -4.72 19.87 -0.64
C SER A 103 -5.99 19.46 -1.40
N GLN A 104 -6.38 20.22 -2.42
CA GLN A 104 -7.45 19.81 -3.32
C GLN A 104 -7.17 18.41 -3.91
N TYR A 105 -8.24 17.65 -4.15
CA TYR A 105 -8.13 16.34 -4.79
C TYR A 105 -7.76 16.53 -6.27
N MET A 106 -6.71 15.84 -6.70
CA MET A 106 -6.25 15.82 -8.09
C MET A 106 -6.02 14.35 -8.47
N PRO A 107 -6.87 13.76 -9.33
CA PRO A 107 -6.70 12.39 -9.75
C PRO A 107 -5.50 12.28 -10.70
N TYR A 108 -4.70 11.24 -10.52
CA TYR A 108 -3.69 10.83 -11.47
C TYR A 108 -3.58 9.31 -11.46
N VAL A 109 -3.01 8.74 -12.52
CA VAL A 109 -2.84 7.29 -12.63
C VAL A 109 -1.65 6.87 -11.76
N ASP A 110 -1.88 5.91 -10.88
CA ASP A 110 -0.85 5.27 -10.08
C ASP A 110 -0.84 3.75 -10.30
N TYR A 111 -0.06 3.02 -9.51
CA TYR A 111 -0.08 1.57 -9.50
C TYR A 111 -0.64 1.00 -8.19
N ASP A 112 -1.57 1.70 -7.51
CA ASP A 112 -2.22 1.22 -6.27
C ASP A 112 -1.22 0.70 -5.21
N GLY A 113 -0.05 1.33 -5.11
CA GLY A 113 1.00 0.94 -4.16
C GLY A 113 1.93 -0.20 -4.62
N PHE A 114 1.71 -0.78 -5.79
CA PHE A 114 2.63 -1.72 -6.41
C PHE A 114 3.93 -1.06 -6.85
N TYR A 115 4.98 -1.86 -6.93
CA TYR A 115 6.27 -1.46 -7.48
C TYR A 115 6.68 -2.39 -8.62
N GLN A 116 7.53 -1.89 -9.51
CA GLN A 116 8.05 -2.63 -10.64
C GLN A 116 9.56 -2.45 -10.73
N ILE A 117 10.31 -3.55 -10.65
CA ILE A 117 11.74 -3.54 -10.94
C ILE A 117 11.91 -3.41 -12.45
N ALA A 118 12.47 -2.29 -12.88
CA ALA A 118 12.58 -1.91 -14.28
C ALA A 118 13.75 -0.94 -14.48
N SER A 119 14.26 -0.88 -15.70
CA SER A 119 15.37 -0.05 -16.11
C SER A 119 15.02 0.62 -17.43
N THR A 120 15.48 1.85 -17.63
CA THR A 120 15.39 2.50 -18.96
C THR A 120 16.54 2.08 -19.87
N GLU A 121 17.63 1.62 -19.26
CA GLU A 121 18.78 1.05 -19.93
C GLU A 121 18.45 -0.34 -20.45
N ASN A 122 19.08 -0.71 -21.57
CA ASN A 122 18.94 -2.03 -22.19
C ASN A 122 19.73 -3.09 -21.40
N ILE A 123 19.26 -3.41 -20.21
CA ILE A 123 19.85 -4.37 -19.28
C ILE A 123 18.79 -5.31 -18.72
N GLN A 124 19.25 -6.46 -18.27
CA GLN A 124 18.43 -7.45 -17.57
C GLN A 124 18.36 -7.11 -16.08
N VAL A 125 17.41 -6.23 -15.72
CA VAL A 125 17.28 -5.60 -14.39
C VAL A 125 17.24 -6.59 -13.24
N ALA A 126 16.72 -7.80 -13.49
CA ALA A 126 16.66 -8.87 -12.49
C ALA A 126 18.02 -9.17 -11.86
N TYR A 127 19.12 -9.13 -12.63
CA TYR A 127 20.47 -9.44 -12.14
C TYR A 127 21.53 -8.39 -12.48
N GLN A 128 21.24 -7.45 -13.39
CA GLN A 128 22.13 -6.34 -13.77
C GLN A 128 21.68 -4.99 -13.19
N GLY A 129 20.50 -4.92 -12.56
CA GLY A 129 19.97 -3.68 -12.02
C GLY A 129 20.74 -3.23 -10.78
N ASP A 130 21.09 -1.96 -10.75
CA ASP A 130 21.81 -1.33 -9.64
C ASP A 130 20.89 -1.05 -8.44
N TYR A 131 21.51 -0.83 -7.28
CA TYR A 131 20.86 -0.29 -6.10
C TYR A 131 21.31 1.15 -5.83
N GLY A 132 20.39 1.96 -5.32
CA GLY A 132 20.65 3.31 -4.85
C GLY A 132 20.18 3.51 -3.42
N LEU A 133 20.90 4.34 -2.67
CA LEU A 133 20.45 4.85 -1.38
C LEU A 133 19.46 6.00 -1.64
N VAL A 134 18.17 5.71 -1.50
CA VAL A 134 17.09 6.65 -1.78
C VAL A 134 16.68 7.36 -0.51
N ARG A 135 16.81 8.69 -0.51
CA ARG A 135 16.46 9.56 0.61
C ARG A 135 15.07 10.13 0.42
N PHE A 136 14.14 9.64 1.23
CA PHE A 136 12.81 10.18 1.41
C PHE A 136 12.85 11.35 2.38
N SER A 137 12.09 12.39 2.07
CA SER A 137 11.95 13.60 2.88
C SER A 137 10.49 14.00 2.91
N TYR A 138 9.94 14.18 4.10
CA TYR A 138 8.53 14.54 4.30
C TYR A 138 8.39 15.75 5.22
N LYS A 139 7.58 16.72 4.80
CA LYS A 139 7.27 17.96 5.53
C LYS A 139 5.83 17.91 6.04
N THR A 140 5.66 17.98 7.36
CA THR A 140 4.35 18.09 8.00
C THR A 140 3.73 19.46 7.73
N ALA A 141 2.39 19.55 7.80
CA ALA A 141 1.67 20.81 7.59
C ALA A 141 2.09 21.90 8.60
N THR A 142 2.32 21.52 9.86
CA THR A 142 2.73 22.42 10.93
C THR A 142 4.24 22.64 11.01
N GLY A 143 5.02 21.86 10.25
CA GLY A 143 6.48 21.78 10.38
C GLY A 143 6.95 21.12 11.68
N GLN A 144 6.05 20.65 12.55
CA GLN A 144 6.33 19.95 13.81
C GLN A 144 6.15 18.43 13.66
N PRO A 145 6.78 17.60 14.51
CA PRO A 145 6.55 16.16 14.48
C PRO A 145 5.12 15.81 14.93
N TYR A 146 4.60 14.68 14.47
CA TYR A 146 3.33 14.15 14.96
C TYR A 146 3.47 13.67 16.40
N SER A 147 2.67 14.23 17.31
CA SER A 147 2.69 13.83 18.73
C SER A 147 2.05 12.46 18.92
N GLY A 148 2.74 11.57 19.64
CA GLY A 148 2.25 10.23 19.98
C GLY A 148 2.10 9.27 18.79
N ARG A 149 2.70 9.59 17.63
CA ARG A 149 2.61 8.78 16.41
C ARG A 149 3.95 8.73 15.69
N ASP A 150 4.30 7.54 15.22
CA ASP A 150 5.42 7.35 14.31
C ASP A 150 4.95 7.52 12.86
N LEU A 151 5.85 8.03 12.01
CA LEU A 151 5.62 8.20 10.58
C LEU A 151 6.40 7.15 9.79
N TYR A 152 5.76 6.52 8.83
CA TYR A 152 6.34 5.45 8.01
C TYR A 152 6.16 5.77 6.52
N VAL A 153 7.15 5.40 5.71
CA VAL A 153 7.03 5.31 4.26
C VAL A 153 6.61 3.89 3.90
N LEU A 154 5.48 3.74 3.22
CA LEU A 154 4.83 2.45 3.02
C LEU A 154 4.49 2.23 1.55
N GLY A 155 4.62 0.99 1.10
CA GLY A 155 4.20 0.54 -0.21
C GLY A 155 4.38 -0.98 -0.31
N GLN A 156 4.06 -1.56 -1.47
CA GLN A 156 4.22 -3.00 -1.64
C GLN A 156 5.69 -3.44 -1.52
N PHE A 157 6.64 -2.59 -1.89
CA PHE A 157 8.09 -2.89 -1.84
C PHE A 157 8.61 -3.20 -0.43
N ASN A 158 7.95 -2.68 0.61
CA ASN A 158 8.24 -3.04 2.02
C ASN A 158 7.07 -3.77 2.70
N GLN A 159 6.13 -4.29 1.89
CA GLN A 159 4.95 -5.03 2.34
C GLN A 159 4.10 -4.25 3.36
N TYR A 160 4.11 -2.91 3.29
CA TYR A 160 3.42 -2.04 4.25
C TYR A 160 3.80 -2.29 5.71
N ARG A 161 4.99 -2.86 5.97
CA ARG A 161 5.46 -3.16 7.31
C ARG A 161 5.82 -1.88 8.05
N LYS A 162 5.45 -1.79 9.33
CA LYS A 162 5.77 -0.68 10.24
C LYS A 162 6.88 -1.12 11.17
N ASP A 163 8.10 -0.98 10.70
CA ASP A 163 9.31 -1.37 11.41
C ASP A 163 10.38 -0.27 11.28
N ASP A 164 11.55 -0.53 11.83
CA ASP A 164 12.67 0.41 11.72
C ASP A 164 13.14 0.61 10.28
N ASN A 165 12.77 -0.25 9.32
CA ASN A 165 13.11 -0.05 7.91
C ASN A 165 12.14 0.88 7.19
N SER A 166 10.92 1.08 7.69
CA SER A 166 9.96 2.03 7.10
C SER A 166 9.78 3.32 7.91
N ARG A 167 10.16 3.34 9.19
CA ARG A 167 10.03 4.52 10.06
C ARG A 167 10.94 5.67 9.63
N LEU A 168 10.35 6.87 9.48
CA LEU A 168 11.07 8.12 9.26
C LEU A 168 11.46 8.75 10.60
N VAL A 169 12.62 9.41 10.61
CA VAL A 169 13.13 10.14 11.78
C VAL A 169 12.95 11.64 11.55
N TYR A 170 12.34 12.31 12.52
CA TYR A 170 12.19 13.76 12.46
C TYR A 170 13.52 14.46 12.76
N ASN A 171 13.88 15.41 11.91
CA ASN A 171 15.05 16.26 12.04
C ASN A 171 14.60 17.69 12.43
N PRO A 172 14.73 18.09 13.72
CA PRO A 172 14.28 19.40 14.18
C PRO A 172 15.01 20.58 13.53
N ALA A 173 16.27 20.40 13.13
CA ALA A 173 17.05 21.48 12.51
C ALA A 173 16.54 21.83 11.10
N LYS A 174 15.99 20.85 10.39
CA LYS A 174 15.39 21.05 9.06
C LYS A 174 13.87 21.19 9.08
N GLY A 175 13.23 20.74 10.16
CA GLY A 175 11.76 20.64 10.27
C GLY A 175 11.17 19.57 9.35
N LEU A 176 11.90 18.48 9.09
CA LEU A 176 11.55 17.45 8.12
C LEU A 176 11.70 16.05 8.71
N TYR A 177 10.88 15.11 8.26
CA TYR A 177 11.10 13.69 8.45
C TYR A 177 11.99 13.13 7.35
N GLU A 178 13.01 12.36 7.70
CA GLU A 178 13.98 11.80 6.75
C GLU A 178 14.05 10.26 6.91
N LYS A 179 14.17 9.56 5.78
CA LYS A 179 14.48 8.12 5.75
C LYS A 179 15.31 7.78 4.53
N THR A 180 16.33 6.96 4.71
CA THR A 180 17.12 6.41 3.61
C THR A 180 16.82 4.92 3.47
N LEU A 181 16.45 4.49 2.26
CA LEU A 181 16.23 3.08 1.92
C LEU A 181 17.16 2.66 0.79
N LEU A 182 17.66 1.43 0.86
CA LEU A 182 18.37 0.82 -0.25
C LEU A 182 17.33 0.22 -1.22
N LEU A 183 17.13 0.84 -2.38
CA LEU A 183 16.16 0.40 -3.39
C LEU A 183 16.87 0.05 -4.68
N LYS A 184 16.38 -1.01 -5.35
CA LYS A 184 16.83 -1.40 -6.67
C LYS A 184 16.25 -0.48 -7.74
N GLN A 185 16.86 -0.37 -8.92
CA GLN A 185 16.26 0.34 -10.05
C GLN A 185 14.83 -0.15 -10.34
N GLY A 186 13.91 0.80 -10.50
CA GLY A 186 12.50 0.51 -10.71
C GLY A 186 11.57 1.69 -10.49
N TYR A 187 10.28 1.43 -10.60
CA TYR A 187 9.22 2.37 -10.29
C TYR A 187 8.55 1.95 -8.98
N TYR A 188 8.46 2.85 -8.01
CA TYR A 188 7.93 2.56 -6.68
C TYR A 188 6.76 3.45 -6.37
N SER A 189 5.60 2.86 -6.12
CA SER A 189 4.47 3.56 -5.54
C SER A 189 4.57 3.52 -4.01
N TYR A 190 4.36 4.65 -3.35
CA TYR A 190 4.47 4.77 -1.90
C TYR A 190 3.52 5.83 -1.34
N LEU A 191 3.29 5.76 -0.04
CA LEU A 191 2.57 6.77 0.74
C LEU A 191 3.25 6.95 2.10
N TYR A 192 2.88 8.03 2.79
CA TYR A 192 3.25 8.21 4.19
C TYR A 192 2.07 7.85 5.09
N GLY A 193 2.29 6.94 6.03
CA GLY A 193 1.29 6.51 7.01
C GLY A 193 1.73 6.81 8.43
N THR A 194 0.81 7.25 9.29
CA THR A 194 1.04 7.42 10.73
C THR A 194 0.48 6.24 11.52
N ALA A 195 1.14 5.84 12.59
CA ALA A 195 0.59 4.85 13.52
C ALA A 195 0.97 5.18 14.97
N GLU A 196 0.04 4.94 15.89
CA GLU A 196 0.27 5.06 17.35
C GLU A 196 1.04 3.86 17.89
N SER A 197 0.95 2.72 17.21
CA SER A 197 1.66 1.49 17.54
C SER A 197 1.88 0.66 16.27
N THR A 198 2.93 -0.16 16.25
CA THR A 198 3.24 -1.07 15.13
C THR A 198 2.14 -2.12 14.89
N ASN A 199 1.35 -2.44 15.93
CA ASN A 199 0.25 -3.41 15.86
C ASN A 199 -1.06 -2.85 15.28
N GLN A 200 -1.19 -1.53 15.14
CA GLN A 200 -2.39 -0.91 14.56
C GLN A 200 -2.20 -0.62 13.07
N PRO A 201 -3.25 -0.65 12.23
CA PRO A 201 -3.15 -0.22 10.83
C PRO A 201 -2.63 1.21 10.72
N SER A 202 -1.80 1.49 9.71
CA SER A 202 -1.36 2.88 9.46
C SER A 202 -2.51 3.71 8.91
N LYS A 203 -2.64 4.94 9.40
CA LYS A 203 -3.61 5.93 8.95
C LYS A 203 -2.96 7.00 8.08
N THR A 204 -3.63 7.39 7.00
CA THR A 204 -3.12 8.39 6.05
C THR A 204 -3.81 9.74 6.20
N ASP A 205 -4.80 9.88 7.09
CA ASP A 205 -5.64 11.08 7.20
C ASP A 205 -4.83 12.35 7.50
N LEU A 206 -3.79 12.24 8.34
CA LEU A 206 -2.92 13.37 8.69
C LEU A 206 -1.88 13.70 7.61
N THR A 207 -1.59 12.75 6.72
CA THR A 207 -0.44 12.83 5.81
C THR A 207 -0.87 13.01 4.36
N GLU A 208 -1.62 12.06 3.82
CA GLU A 208 -2.11 12.06 2.45
C GLU A 208 -3.53 12.61 2.35
N GLY A 209 -4.31 12.45 3.41
CA GLY A 209 -5.74 12.72 3.45
C GLY A 209 -6.60 11.50 3.12
N ASN A 210 -7.89 11.74 3.00
CA ASN A 210 -8.90 10.73 2.77
C ASN A 210 -10.01 11.31 1.86
N TYR A 211 -9.99 10.95 0.58
CA TYR A 211 -10.86 11.49 -0.47
C TYR A 211 -11.64 10.37 -1.13
N TRP A 212 -12.96 10.46 -1.11
CA TRP A 212 -13.86 9.40 -1.57
C TRP A 212 -13.74 9.15 -3.08
N GLU A 213 -13.26 10.14 -3.85
CA GLU A 213 -13.03 10.08 -5.30
C GLU A 213 -11.79 9.25 -5.70
N THR A 214 -10.99 8.80 -4.73
CA THR A 214 -9.74 8.06 -4.97
C THR A 214 -10.01 6.71 -5.61
N GLU A 215 -9.29 6.39 -6.69
CA GLU A 215 -9.34 5.06 -7.29
C GLU A 215 -8.69 4.05 -6.35
N ASN A 216 -9.43 2.98 -6.04
CA ASN A 216 -8.93 1.89 -5.22
C ASN A 216 -9.45 0.57 -5.76
N LYS A 217 -8.64 -0.47 -5.66
CA LYS A 217 -9.02 -1.85 -6.01
C LYS A 217 -9.26 -2.66 -4.76
N TYR A 218 -10.45 -3.26 -4.66
CA TYR A 218 -10.84 -4.12 -3.56
C TYR A 218 -10.84 -5.58 -4.01
N THR A 219 -9.93 -6.37 -3.46
CA THR A 219 -9.84 -7.81 -3.73
C THR A 219 -10.57 -8.58 -2.64
N ILE A 220 -11.61 -9.32 -3.04
CA ILE A 220 -12.43 -10.15 -2.18
C ILE A 220 -11.96 -11.60 -2.33
N LEU A 221 -11.53 -12.18 -1.21
CA LEU A 221 -11.08 -13.55 -1.09
C LEU A 221 -12.13 -14.35 -0.31
N VAL A 222 -12.66 -15.40 -0.90
CA VAL A 222 -13.65 -16.28 -0.27
C VAL A 222 -13.00 -17.62 0.01
N TYR A 223 -12.85 -17.91 1.29
CA TYR A 223 -12.34 -19.16 1.80
C TYR A 223 -13.48 -20.07 2.23
N TYR A 224 -13.31 -21.36 1.99
CA TYR A 224 -14.20 -22.40 2.46
C TYR A 224 -13.41 -23.43 3.26
N GLN A 225 -13.97 -23.88 4.38
CA GLN A 225 -13.42 -24.97 5.18
C GLN A 225 -14.56 -25.89 5.65
N SER A 226 -14.58 -27.13 5.17
CA SER A 226 -15.43 -28.18 5.74
C SER A 226 -14.91 -28.60 7.11
N TYR A 227 -15.76 -29.23 7.92
CA TYR A 227 -15.36 -29.81 9.21
C TYR A 227 -14.35 -30.94 9.09
N THR A 228 -14.28 -31.56 7.92
CA THR A 228 -13.32 -32.64 7.59
C THR A 228 -12.01 -32.09 7.02
N ASP A 229 -11.97 -30.82 6.65
CA ASP A 229 -10.83 -30.26 5.93
C ASP A 229 -9.71 -29.89 6.90
N ARG A 230 -8.47 -30.13 6.46
CA ARG A 230 -7.28 -29.83 7.27
C ARG A 230 -6.92 -28.36 7.27
N ALA A 231 -7.37 -27.62 6.26
CA ALA A 231 -7.08 -26.20 6.07
C ALA A 231 -8.20 -25.52 5.27
N PRO A 232 -8.40 -24.20 5.42
CA PRO A 232 -9.29 -23.44 4.56
C PRO A 232 -8.75 -23.36 3.13
N GLU A 233 -9.62 -23.58 2.15
CA GLU A 233 -9.32 -23.47 0.72
C GLU A 233 -9.85 -22.16 0.16
N LEU A 234 -9.08 -21.49 -0.72
CA LEU A 234 -9.56 -20.33 -1.46
C LEU A 234 -10.45 -20.81 -2.61
N VAL A 235 -11.77 -20.65 -2.48
CA VAL A 235 -12.75 -21.14 -3.45
C VAL A 235 -13.15 -20.08 -4.47
N ALA A 236 -12.97 -18.79 -4.14
CA ALA A 236 -13.17 -17.71 -5.09
C ALA A 236 -12.29 -16.49 -4.76
N CYS A 237 -11.90 -15.77 -5.80
CA CYS A 237 -11.22 -14.49 -5.72
C CYS A 237 -11.80 -13.57 -6.79
N THR A 238 -12.14 -12.34 -6.42
CA THR A 238 -12.57 -11.31 -7.37
C THR A 238 -11.98 -9.96 -6.97
N THR A 239 -11.74 -9.09 -7.94
CA THR A 239 -11.31 -7.71 -7.68
C THR A 239 -12.31 -6.74 -8.29
N VAL A 240 -12.68 -5.72 -7.53
CA VAL A 240 -13.63 -4.66 -7.92
C VAL A 240 -12.92 -3.32 -7.76
N SER A 241 -13.11 -2.40 -8.69
CA SER A 241 -12.59 -1.03 -8.59
C SER A 241 -13.66 -0.10 -7.99
N SER A 242 -13.23 0.99 -7.34
CA SER A 242 -14.14 2.07 -6.94
C SER A 242 -14.60 2.95 -8.12
N ARG A 243 -14.02 2.77 -9.30
CA ARG A 243 -14.44 3.41 -10.57
C ARG A 243 -15.25 2.48 -11.46
#